data_AF-A0AAU9SSQ5-F1
#
_entry.id   AF-A0AAU9SSQ5-F1
#
_cell.length_a   1.000
_cell.length_b   1.000
_cell.length_c   1.000
_cell.angle_alpha   90.00
_cell.angle_beta   90.00
_cell.angle_gamma   90.00
#
_symmetry.space_group_name_H-M   'P 1'
#
loop_
_entity.id
_entity.type
_entity.pdbx_description
1 polymer ?
#
loop_
_entity_poly.entity_id
_entity_poly.type
_entity_poly.pdbx_seq_one_letter_code
_entity_poly.pdbx_strand_id
1 'polypeptide(L)' 'MAPSRNIIVATGLVVFASAGLAFPFYMASSKKPVIDPTKPLPPQATFRGPYINTGSRDVGPDHRTYPKK' A
#
# COMPACT_ATOMS: atom_id res chain seq x y z
N MET A 1 -1.99 19.42 -37.32
CA MET A 1 -1.11 18.89 -36.24
C MET A 1 0.12 18.26 -36.89
N ALA A 2 1.33 18.49 -36.37
CA ALA A 2 2.55 17.94 -36.95
C ALA A 2 2.69 16.43 -36.62
N PRO A 3 2.82 15.52 -37.60
CA PRO A 3 2.89 14.07 -37.37
C PRO A 3 3.98 13.64 -36.38
N SER A 4 5.14 14.33 -36.39
CA SER A 4 6.26 14.09 -35.47
C SER A 4 5.86 14.26 -34.00
N ARG A 5 5.05 15.28 -33.70
CA ARG A 5 4.60 15.58 -32.34
C ARG A 5 3.66 14.50 -31.81
N ASN A 6 2.80 13.95 -32.68
CA ASN A 6 1.90 12.86 -32.32
C ASN A 6 2.67 11.56 -32.06
N ILE A 7 3.71 11.27 -32.82
CA ILE A 7 4.57 10.09 -32.61
C ILE A 7 5.27 10.19 -31.24
N ILE A 8 5.88 11.34 -30.92
CA ILE A 8 6.55 11.53 -29.62
C ILE A 8 5.58 11.29 -28.46
N VAL A 9 4.38 11.87 -28.54
CA VAL A 9 3.36 11.70 -27.49
C VAL A 9 2.88 10.25 -27.40
N ALA A 10 2.62 9.59 -28.53
CA ALA A 10 2.20 8.20 -28.57
C ALA A 10 3.26 7.27 -27.96
N THR A 11 4.54 7.46 -28.30
CA THR A 11 5.65 6.71 -27.71
C THR A 11 5.73 6.93 -26.21
N GLY A 12 5.65 8.18 -25.74
CA GLY A 12 5.64 8.49 -24.32
C GLY A 12 4.48 7.82 -23.58
N LEU A 13 3.29 7.83 -24.18
CA LEU A 13 2.09 7.21 -23.60
C LEU A 13 2.24 5.69 -23.46
N VAL A 14 2.76 5.03 -24.49
CA VAL A 14 2.98 3.57 -24.48
C VAL A 14 4.03 3.18 -23.43
N VAL A 15 5.13 3.92 -23.36
CA VAL A 15 6.19 3.66 -22.35
C VAL A 15 5.65 3.88 -20.94
N PHE A 16 4.93 4.98 -20.70
CA PHE A 16 4.35 5.27 -19.39
C PHE A 16 3.32 4.21 -18.96
N ALA A 17 2.38 3.87 -19.86
CA ALA A 17 1.35 2.87 -19.57
C ALA A 17 1.95 1.48 -19.31
N SER A 18 2.92 1.06 -20.12
CA SER A 18 3.58 -0.25 -19.93
C SER A 18 4.36 -0.31 -18.62
N ALA A 19 5.10 0.75 -18.26
CA ALA A 19 5.79 0.83 -16.97
C ALA A 19 4.81 0.80 -15.79
N GLY A 20 3.72 1.58 -15.86
CA GLY A 20 2.70 1.61 -14.81
C GLY A 20 1.99 0.27 -14.60
N LEU A 21 1.66 -0.42 -15.70
CA LEU A 21 1.05 -1.75 -15.64
C LEU A 21 2.01 -2.83 -15.17
N ALA A 22 3.30 -2.75 -15.50
CA ALA A 22 4.32 -3.71 -15.07
C ALA A 22 4.73 -3.54 -13.59
N PHE A 23 4.65 -2.32 -13.06
CA PHE A 23 5.08 -1.97 -11.70
C PHE A 23 4.54 -2.89 -10.58
N PRO A 24 3.22 -3.17 -10.47
CA PRO A 24 2.72 -4.06 -9.41
C PRO A 24 3.27 -5.48 -9.51
N PHE A 25 3.49 -6.02 -10.71
CA PHE A 25 4.08 -7.35 -10.90
C PHE A 25 5.56 -7.39 -10.52
N TYR A 26 6.31 -6.31 -10.82
CA TYR A 26 7.68 -6.16 -10.36
C TYR A 26 7.76 -6.12 -8.83
N MET A 27 6.89 -5.33 -8.18
CA MET A 27 6.86 -5.24 -6.72
C MET A 27 6.47 -6.58 -6.07
N ALA A 28 5.45 -7.27 -6.61
CA ALA A 28 4.97 -8.53 -6.08
C ALA A 28 5.96 -9.70 -6.29
N SER A 29 6.77 -9.67 -7.34
CA SER A 29 7.79 -10.69 -7.62
C SER A 29 9.11 -10.47 -6.88
N SER A 30 9.25 -9.36 -6.14
CA SER A 30 10.44 -9.11 -5.33
C SER A 30 10.59 -10.16 -4.23
N LYS A 31 11.70 -10.91 -4.28
CA LYS A 31 12.11 -11.84 -3.21
C LYS A 31 12.53 -11.14 -1.91
N LYS A 32 12.76 -9.82 -1.98
CA LYS A 32 13.07 -9.00 -0.81
C LYS A 32 11.75 -8.39 -0.33
N PRO A 33 11.21 -8.84 0.81
CA PRO A 33 9.98 -8.28 1.32
C PRO A 33 10.24 -6.82 1.74
N VAL A 34 9.35 -5.92 1.35
CA VAL A 34 9.43 -4.49 1.72
C VAL A 34 9.33 -4.31 3.23
N ILE A 35 8.60 -5.23 3.89
CA ILE A 35 8.47 -5.31 5.34
C ILE A 35 9.17 -6.59 5.77
N ASP A 36 10.17 -6.46 6.62
CA ASP A 36 10.79 -7.62 7.26
C ASP A 36 9.76 -8.35 8.13
N PRO A 37 9.39 -9.61 7.82
CA PRO A 37 8.39 -10.36 8.58
C PRO A 37 8.91 -10.79 9.96
N THR A 38 10.22 -10.72 10.20
CA THR A 38 10.84 -11.04 11.49
C THR A 38 10.82 -9.86 12.46
N LYS A 39 10.56 -8.65 11.95
CA LYS A 39 10.50 -7.43 12.76
C LYS A 39 9.04 -7.11 13.10
N PRO A 40 8.74 -6.65 14.32
CA PRO A 40 7.42 -6.10 14.62
C PRO A 40 7.08 -4.95 13.65
N LEU A 41 5.82 -4.92 13.22
CA LEU A 41 5.31 -3.87 12.36
C LEU A 41 5.55 -2.48 12.99
N PRO A 42 5.94 -1.46 12.19
CA PRO A 42 6.17 -0.13 12.72
C PRO A 42 4.89 0.37 13.40
N PRO A 43 5.00 1.20 14.45
CA PRO A 43 3.82 1.70 15.15
C PRO A 43 2.82 2.34 14.20
N GLN A 44 3.23 3.00 13.12
CA GLN A 44 2.33 3.57 12.11
C GLN A 44 1.50 2.54 11.34
N ALA A 45 1.98 1.29 11.21
CA ALA A 45 1.24 0.18 10.61
C ALA A 45 0.40 -0.61 11.64
N THR A 46 0.71 -0.46 12.94
CA THR A 46 0.03 -1.15 14.05
C THR A 46 -0.92 -0.24 14.82
N PHE A 47 -0.73 1.08 14.76
CA PHE A 47 -1.60 2.12 15.31
C PHE A 47 -2.86 2.16 14.47
N ARG A 48 -3.73 1.23 14.80
CA ARG A 48 -5.12 1.38 14.50
C ARG A 48 -5.63 2.50 15.42
N GLY A 49 -6.38 3.45 14.87
CA GLY A 49 -7.01 4.50 15.67
C GLY A 49 -7.88 3.91 16.79
N PRO A 50 -8.45 4.73 17.69
CA PRO A 50 -9.30 4.25 18.79
C PRO A 50 -10.45 3.34 18.34
N TYR A 51 -10.80 3.38 17.05
CA TYR A 51 -11.69 2.43 16.40
C TYR A 51 -10.89 1.64 15.36
N ILE A 52 -10.44 0.46 15.77
CA ILE A 52 -9.99 -0.58 14.86
C ILE A 52 -11.14 -0.86 13.88
N ASN A 53 -10.87 -0.89 12.56
CA ASN A 53 -11.76 -1.51 11.57
C ASN A 53 -11.94 -2.99 11.91
N THR A 54 -12.84 -3.26 12.85
CA THR A 54 -13.30 -4.59 13.22
C THR A 54 -14.48 -4.90 12.32
N GLY A 55 -14.26 -5.79 11.34
CA GLY A 55 -15.35 -6.45 10.63
C GLY A 55 -16.19 -7.37 11.53
N SER A 56 -15.90 -7.43 12.83
CA SER A 56 -16.71 -8.09 13.86
C SER A 56 -17.49 -7.03 14.65
N ARG A 57 -18.78 -7.29 14.85
CA ARG A 57 -19.65 -6.46 15.69
C ARG A 57 -19.36 -6.61 17.20
N ASP A 58 -18.30 -7.32 17.59
CA ASP A 58 -18.07 -7.77 18.97
C ASP A 58 -17.04 -6.91 19.72
N VAL A 59 -16.46 -5.90 19.07
CA VAL A 59 -15.47 -5.01 19.70
C VAL A 59 -16.06 -3.61 19.88
N GLY A 60 -16.84 -3.46 20.95
CA GLY A 60 -17.09 -2.18 21.62
C GLY A 60 -15.99 -1.87 22.65
N PRO A 61 -16.03 -0.70 23.31
CA PRO A 61 -15.09 -0.37 24.38
C PRO A 61 -14.99 -1.52 25.39
N ASP A 62 -13.76 -2.00 25.64
CA ASP A 62 -13.54 -2.98 26.70
C ASP A 62 -14.08 -2.36 28.00
N HIS A 63 -14.95 -3.10 28.70
CA HIS A 63 -15.53 -2.67 29.97
C HIS A 63 -14.48 -2.61 31.09
N ARG A 64 -13.26 -3.08 30.82
CA ARG A 64 -12.17 -3.15 31.79
C ARG A 64 -11.30 -1.90 31.71
N THR A 65 -11.22 -1.19 32.84
CA THR A 65 -10.20 -0.17 33.08
C THR A 65 -8.91 -0.86 33.52
N TYR A 66 -7.90 -0.88 32.66
CA TYR A 66 -6.55 -1.34 33.03
C TYR A 66 -5.77 -0.19 33.68
N PRO A 67 -5.36 -0.29 34.95
CA PRO A 67 -4.49 0.71 35.56
C PRO A 67 -3.11 0.66 34.90
N LYS A 68 -2.59 1.83 34.55
CA LYS A 68 -1.27 2.01 33.97
C LYS A 68 -0.21 1.75 35.07
N LYS A 69 0.74 0.84 34.82
CA LYS A 69 1.98 0.74 35.61
C LYS A 69 2.96 1.82 35.21
#